data_AF-A0A831SSI3-F1
#
_entry.id   AF-A0A831SSI3-F1
#
_cell.length_a   1.000
_cell.length_b   1.000
_cell.length_c   1.000
_cell.angle_alpha   90.00
_cell.angle_beta   90.00
_cell.angle_gamma   90.00
#
_symmetry.space_group_name_H-M   'P 1'
#
loop_
_entity.id
_entity.type
_entity.pdbx_description
1 polymer ?
#
loop_
_entity_poly.entity_id
_entity_poly.type
_entity_poly.pdbx_seq_one_letter_code
_entity_poly.pdbx_strand_id
1 'polypeptide(L)'
;VAPLIALYFGTCSIIGLLANLPVVFLVTVMLYTMLPALVFNMFAPPVAGLYGLSAEFVSSLTLKTAELFSSLPWASFDCSPGAGFVFLYYVTMGIVLFCIHEKRYAAAVIVMLLAWNLVAWETFFREPDGGGGFLQPLGLRQGQAVLLHDQGGLTLLVGTDAHPASEDIIADQMRYFGIDSIDVAVEFFSSATFSDQFPSRHLLPAAEMALSRQGAVIARSGKNRVNILWPDGSVAVVVDGIDALTAFYGNPGYRVICKTGRFSISDYKRVENWFRTAEPGELILMCERRISDEDRRLVDYFSSRNPSARAWHDG
;
A
#
# COMPACT_ATOMS: atom_id res chain seq x y z
N VAL A 1 1.78 0.63 -22.32
CA VAL A 1 0.65 1.09 -21.46
C VAL A 1 0.74 0.44 -20.08
N ALA A 2 0.90 -0.88 -20.00
CA ALA A 2 1.04 -1.60 -18.73
C ALA A 2 2.11 -1.03 -17.74
N PRO A 3 3.32 -0.60 -18.15
CA PRO A 3 4.29 -0.04 -17.21
C PRO A 3 3.92 1.34 -16.69
N LEU A 4 3.19 2.12 -17.49
CA LEU A 4 2.70 3.44 -17.11
C LEU A 4 1.53 3.32 -16.14
N ILE A 5 0.62 2.36 -16.38
CA ILE A 5 -0.47 2.03 -15.45
C ILE A 5 0.12 1.55 -14.12
N ALA A 6 1.13 0.68 -14.15
CA ALA A 6 1.84 0.24 -12.95
C ALA A 6 2.53 1.37 -12.19
N LEU A 7 3.08 2.39 -12.88
CA LEU A 7 3.68 3.57 -12.25
C LEU A 7 2.66 4.46 -11.55
N TYR A 8 1.47 4.64 -12.13
CA TYR A 8 0.43 5.53 -11.59
C TYR A 8 -0.51 4.85 -10.58
N PHE A 9 -0.78 3.57 -10.75
CA PHE A 9 -1.75 2.81 -9.96
C PHE A 9 -1.11 1.71 -9.10
N GLY A 10 0.22 1.57 -9.12
CA GLY A 10 0.95 0.58 -8.33
C GLY A 10 0.69 -0.88 -8.71
N THR A 11 -0.13 -1.12 -9.74
CA THR A 11 -0.64 -2.44 -10.10
C THR A 11 -0.38 -2.73 -11.58
N CYS A 12 0.16 -3.91 -11.86
CA CYS A 12 0.38 -4.41 -13.22
C CYS A 12 -0.54 -5.62 -13.46
N SER A 13 -1.57 -5.42 -14.28
CA SER A 13 -2.50 -6.49 -14.66
C SER A 13 -2.12 -7.10 -16.00
N ILE A 14 -1.47 -8.28 -15.97
CA ILE A 14 -1.21 -9.09 -17.18
C ILE A 14 -2.54 -9.54 -17.79
N ILE A 15 -3.50 -9.87 -16.92
CA ILE A 15 -4.86 -10.24 -17.33
C ILE A 15 -5.58 -9.07 -17.98
N GLY A 16 -5.31 -7.82 -17.60
CA GLY A 16 -5.82 -6.63 -18.28
C GLY A 16 -5.47 -6.60 -19.77
N LEU A 17 -4.30 -7.10 -20.18
CA LEU A 17 -3.91 -7.17 -21.59
C LEU A 17 -4.70 -8.25 -22.35
N LEU A 18 -4.92 -9.41 -21.73
CA LEU A 18 -5.71 -10.50 -22.30
C LEU A 18 -7.21 -10.21 -22.29
N ALA A 19 -7.71 -9.50 -21.27
CA ALA A 19 -9.08 -9.08 -21.12
C ALA A 19 -9.43 -7.95 -22.11
N ASN A 20 -8.48 -7.08 -22.42
CA ASN A 20 -8.70 -5.97 -23.35
C ASN A 20 -8.99 -6.45 -24.78
N LEU A 21 -8.42 -7.58 -25.23
CA LEU A 21 -8.68 -8.12 -26.58
C LEU A 21 -10.17 -8.48 -26.82
N PRO A 22 -10.80 -9.36 -26.01
CA PRO A 22 -12.21 -9.70 -26.17
C PRO A 22 -13.11 -8.52 -25.81
N VAL A 23 -12.77 -7.73 -24.79
CA VAL A 23 -13.59 -6.58 -24.38
C VAL A 23 -13.64 -5.51 -25.48
N VAL A 24 -12.50 -5.11 -26.05
CA VAL A 24 -12.47 -4.12 -27.15
C VAL A 24 -13.19 -4.66 -28.38
N PHE A 25 -13.02 -5.94 -28.71
CA PHE A 25 -13.74 -6.57 -29.81
C PHE A 25 -15.26 -6.52 -29.60
N LEU A 26 -15.75 -6.90 -28.42
CA LEU A 26 -17.17 -6.90 -28.09
C LEU A 26 -17.75 -5.47 -28.05
N VAL A 27 -17.03 -4.50 -27.49
CA VAL A 27 -17.43 -3.08 -27.51
C VAL A 27 -17.52 -2.57 -28.95
N THR A 28 -16.59 -2.96 -29.82
CA THR A 28 -16.61 -2.59 -31.24
C THR A 28 -17.83 -3.18 -31.95
N VAL A 29 -18.15 -4.46 -31.70
CA VAL A 29 -19.35 -5.12 -32.23
C VAL A 29 -20.62 -4.45 -31.71
N MET A 30 -20.67 -4.06 -30.43
CA MET A 30 -21.79 -3.32 -29.83
C MET A 30 -22.00 -1.96 -30.51
N LEU A 31 -20.92 -1.23 -30.79
CA LEU A 31 -21.01 0.05 -31.50
C LEU A 31 -21.51 -0.14 -32.94
N TYR A 32 -21.08 -1.20 -33.63
CA TYR A 32 -21.55 -1.52 -34.97
C TYR A 32 -23.01 -1.95 -35.01
N THR A 33 -23.57 -2.50 -33.93
CA THR A 33 -25.01 -2.80 -33.85
C THR A 33 -25.85 -1.58 -33.46
N MET A 34 -25.29 -0.66 -32.66
CA MET A 34 -25.97 0.60 -32.30
C MET A 34 -26.11 1.59 -33.46
N LEU A 35 -25.12 1.66 -34.36
CA LEU A 35 -25.16 2.60 -35.50
C LEU A 35 -26.38 2.37 -36.43
N PRO A 36 -26.66 1.14 -36.91
CA PRO A 36 -27.89 0.84 -37.63
C PRO A 36 -29.15 1.07 -36.79
N ALA A 37 -29.14 0.74 -35.50
CA ALA A 37 -30.27 0.99 -34.62
C ALA A 37 -30.65 2.47 -34.62
N LEU A 38 -29.67 3.37 -34.52
CA LEU A 38 -29.86 4.82 -34.56
C LEU A 38 -30.49 5.29 -35.87
N VAL A 39 -30.00 4.77 -37.01
CA VAL A 39 -30.49 5.14 -38.35
C VAL A 39 -31.91 4.63 -38.58
N PHE A 40 -32.18 3.37 -38.25
CA PHE A 40 -33.49 2.76 -38.45
C PHE A 40 -34.55 3.23 -37.44
N ASN A 41 -34.15 3.80 -36.29
CA ASN A 41 -35.10 4.32 -35.32
C ASN A 41 -35.96 5.45 -35.89
N MET A 42 -35.47 6.20 -36.89
CA MET A 42 -36.22 7.28 -37.53
C MET A 42 -37.25 6.78 -38.56
N PHE A 43 -37.05 5.61 -39.17
CA PHE A 43 -37.84 5.16 -40.32
C PHE A 43 -38.62 3.86 -40.06
N ALA A 44 -38.12 2.99 -39.20
CA ALA A 44 -38.71 1.70 -38.87
C ALA A 44 -38.34 1.28 -37.43
N PRO A 45 -39.05 1.80 -36.41
CA PRO A 45 -38.81 1.47 -35.00
C PRO A 45 -38.73 -0.03 -34.65
N PRO A 46 -39.54 -0.93 -35.27
CA PRO A 46 -39.45 -2.37 -34.99
C PRO A 46 -38.11 -2.97 -35.42
N VAL A 47 -37.55 -2.49 -36.53
CA VAL A 47 -36.26 -2.95 -37.06
C VAL A 47 -35.12 -2.42 -36.19
N ALA A 48 -35.22 -1.18 -35.72
CA ALA A 48 -34.29 -0.62 -34.75
C ALA A 48 -34.25 -1.41 -33.44
N GLY A 49 -35.40 -1.91 -32.98
CA GLY A 49 -35.51 -2.77 -31.79
C GLY A 49 -34.68 -4.05 -31.87
N LEU A 50 -34.61 -4.70 -33.06
CA LEU A 50 -33.79 -5.90 -33.27
C LEU A 50 -32.28 -5.60 -33.12
N TYR A 51 -31.83 -4.46 -33.63
CA TYR A 51 -30.45 -4.00 -33.45
C TYR A 51 -30.16 -3.59 -32.01
N GLY A 52 -31.14 -2.98 -31.31
CA GLY A 52 -31.05 -2.65 -29.89
C GLY A 52 -30.88 -3.88 -29.00
N LEU A 53 -31.70 -4.92 -29.21
CA LEU A 53 -31.56 -6.20 -28.49
C LEU A 53 -30.21 -6.87 -28.76
N SER A 54 -29.71 -6.77 -29.99
CA SER A 54 -28.38 -7.28 -30.35
C SER A 54 -27.26 -6.51 -29.61
N ALA A 55 -27.39 -5.19 -29.48
CA ALA A 55 -26.45 -4.36 -28.72
C ALA A 55 -26.49 -4.68 -27.21
N GLU A 56 -27.68 -4.88 -26.64
CA GLU A 56 -27.87 -5.27 -25.24
C GLU A 56 -27.25 -6.64 -24.93
N PHE A 57 -27.42 -7.61 -25.83
CA PHE A 57 -26.77 -8.92 -25.71
C PHE A 57 -25.24 -8.81 -25.69
N VAL A 58 -24.66 -8.04 -26.62
CA VAL A 58 -23.21 -7.84 -26.70
C VAL A 58 -22.67 -7.06 -25.50
N SER A 59 -23.42 -6.06 -25.02
CA SER A 59 -23.08 -5.31 -23.80
C SER A 59 -23.04 -6.23 -22.57
N SER A 60 -24.06 -7.07 -22.40
CA SER A 60 -24.13 -8.06 -21.31
C SER A 60 -22.98 -9.06 -21.39
N LEU A 61 -22.59 -9.47 -22.59
CA LEU A 61 -21.46 -10.37 -22.81
C LEU A 61 -20.11 -9.69 -22.50
N THR A 62 -20.00 -8.39 -22.80
CA THR A 62 -18.82 -7.58 -22.47
C THR A 62 -18.66 -7.44 -20.95
N LEU A 63 -19.75 -7.19 -20.22
CA LEU A 63 -19.76 -7.13 -18.76
C LEU A 63 -19.36 -8.47 -18.14
N LYS A 64 -19.95 -9.58 -18.58
CA LYS A 64 -19.61 -10.91 -18.06
C LYS A 64 -18.16 -11.30 -18.34
N THR A 65 -17.62 -10.93 -19.49
CA THR A 65 -16.21 -11.19 -19.80
C THR A 65 -15.29 -10.35 -18.93
N ALA A 66 -15.59 -9.06 -18.72
CA ALA A 66 -14.85 -8.22 -17.78
C ALA A 66 -14.90 -8.75 -16.34
N GLU A 67 -16.07 -9.17 -15.86
CA GLU A 67 -16.26 -9.79 -14.54
C GLU A 67 -15.43 -11.08 -14.39
N LEU A 68 -15.48 -11.97 -15.38
CA LEU A 68 -14.71 -13.20 -15.39
C LEU A 68 -13.21 -12.93 -15.23
N PHE A 69 -12.66 -11.99 -16.01
CA PHE A 69 -11.26 -11.63 -15.93
C PHE A 69 -10.89 -10.89 -14.63
N SER A 70 -11.83 -10.13 -14.04
CA SER A 70 -11.62 -9.47 -12.75
C SER A 70 -11.63 -10.44 -11.56
N SER A 71 -12.32 -11.58 -11.68
CA SER A 71 -12.45 -12.58 -10.61
C SER A 71 -11.23 -13.48 -10.43
N LEU A 72 -10.24 -13.41 -11.33
CA LEU A 72 -9.06 -14.26 -11.28
C LEU A 72 -8.09 -13.76 -10.19
N PRO A 73 -7.66 -14.60 -9.24
CA PRO A 73 -6.81 -14.20 -8.11
C PRO A 73 -5.39 -13.76 -8.51
N TRP A 74 -5.00 -13.96 -9.77
CA TRP A 74 -3.71 -13.52 -10.34
C TRP A 74 -3.85 -12.27 -11.22
N ALA A 75 -5.02 -11.60 -11.18
CA ALA A 75 -5.37 -10.51 -12.10
C ALA A 75 -4.48 -9.28 -11.94
N SER A 76 -3.98 -8.99 -10.75
CA SER A 76 -3.15 -7.82 -10.48
C SER A 76 -1.94 -8.23 -9.64
N PHE A 77 -0.75 -7.92 -10.14
CA PHE A 77 0.45 -7.93 -9.33
C PHE A 77 0.70 -6.50 -8.84
N ASP A 78 0.92 -6.36 -7.54
CA ASP A 78 1.39 -5.10 -6.96
C ASP A 78 2.85 -4.91 -7.38
N CYS A 79 3.03 -4.10 -8.41
CA CYS A 79 4.32 -3.74 -8.96
C CYS A 79 4.29 -2.23 -9.13
N SER A 80 5.00 -1.52 -8.27
CA SER A 80 5.27 -0.10 -8.41
C SER A 80 6.68 0.09 -8.99
N PRO A 81 6.88 -0.05 -10.33
CA PRO A 81 8.17 0.22 -10.93
C PRO A 81 8.52 1.71 -10.74
N GLY A 82 9.76 2.00 -10.39
CA GLY A 82 10.24 3.39 -10.33
C GLY A 82 10.18 4.06 -11.71
N ALA A 83 10.05 5.38 -11.74
CA ALA A 83 9.97 6.15 -13.00
C ALA A 83 11.16 5.89 -13.95
N GLY A 84 12.35 5.59 -13.39
CA GLY A 84 13.55 5.21 -14.16
C GLY A 84 13.40 3.88 -14.90
N PHE A 85 12.74 2.89 -14.30
CA PHE A 85 12.47 1.59 -14.93
C PHE A 85 11.53 1.74 -16.13
N VAL A 86 10.48 2.56 -15.96
CA VAL A 86 9.53 2.85 -17.05
C VAL A 86 10.22 3.55 -18.22
N PHE A 87 11.06 4.54 -17.93
CA PHE A 87 11.86 5.21 -18.96
C PHE A 87 12.79 4.24 -19.70
N LEU A 88 13.54 3.42 -18.96
CA LEU A 88 14.45 2.42 -19.54
C LEU A 88 13.68 1.41 -20.41
N TYR A 89 12.52 0.95 -19.97
CA TYR A 89 11.66 0.04 -20.72
C TYR A 89 11.27 0.61 -22.09
N TYR A 90 10.78 1.85 -22.14
CA TYR A 90 10.35 2.48 -23.39
C TYR A 90 11.53 2.78 -24.33
N VAL A 91 12.67 3.21 -23.78
CA VAL A 91 13.90 3.42 -24.57
C VAL A 91 14.38 2.11 -25.19
N THR A 92 14.44 1.04 -24.39
CA THR A 92 14.86 -0.29 -24.86
C THR A 92 13.92 -0.80 -25.94
N MET A 93 12.60 -0.70 -25.72
CA MET A 93 11.60 -1.12 -26.69
C MET A 93 11.72 -0.34 -28.01
N GLY A 94 11.96 0.96 -27.95
CA GLY A 94 12.20 1.81 -29.12
C GLY A 94 13.43 1.39 -29.92
N ILE A 95 14.55 1.09 -29.23
CA ILE A 95 15.78 0.61 -29.87
C ILE A 95 15.57 -0.77 -30.52
N VAL A 96 14.87 -1.69 -29.84
CA VAL A 96 14.54 -3.01 -30.39
C VAL A 96 13.69 -2.89 -31.65
N LEU A 97 12.64 -2.07 -31.64
CA LEU A 97 11.78 -1.80 -32.80
C LEU A 97 12.57 -1.20 -33.97
N PHE A 98 13.47 -0.26 -33.70
CA PHE A 98 14.35 0.33 -34.71
C PHE A 98 15.30 -0.72 -35.33
N CYS A 99 15.91 -1.58 -34.52
CA CYS A 99 16.77 -2.66 -35.01
C CYS A 99 16.02 -3.73 -35.81
N ILE A 100 14.76 -4.04 -35.46
CA ILE A 100 13.91 -4.95 -36.23
C ILE A 100 13.56 -4.33 -37.60
N HIS A 101 13.23 -3.03 -37.64
CA HIS A 101 12.94 -2.32 -38.89
C HIS A 101 14.13 -2.31 -39.85
N GLU A 102 15.36 -2.14 -39.33
CA GLU A 102 16.62 -2.23 -40.07
C GLU A 102 17.05 -3.68 -40.43
N LYS A 103 16.23 -4.70 -40.10
CA LYS A 103 16.54 -6.15 -40.25
C LYS A 103 17.81 -6.60 -39.51
N ARG A 104 18.26 -5.85 -38.51
CA ARG A 104 19.44 -6.16 -37.68
C ARG A 104 19.02 -6.96 -36.44
N TYR A 105 18.50 -8.17 -36.68
CA TYR A 105 17.97 -9.04 -35.61
C TYR A 105 19.00 -9.35 -34.50
N ALA A 106 20.28 -9.48 -34.86
CA ALA A 106 21.34 -9.71 -33.88
C ALA A 106 21.49 -8.52 -32.89
N ALA A 107 21.38 -7.29 -33.38
CA ALA A 107 21.45 -6.09 -32.53
C ALA A 107 20.24 -5.97 -31.60
N ALA A 108 19.04 -6.34 -32.09
CA ALA A 108 17.83 -6.38 -31.27
C ALA A 108 17.94 -7.38 -30.10
N VAL A 109 18.47 -8.58 -30.36
CA VAL A 109 18.69 -9.60 -29.32
C VAL A 109 19.74 -9.13 -28.31
N ILE A 110 20.82 -8.49 -28.76
CA ILE A 110 21.87 -7.95 -27.87
C ILE A 110 21.29 -6.86 -26.96
N VAL A 111 20.53 -5.90 -27.49
CA VAL A 111 19.92 -4.83 -26.69
C VAL A 111 18.92 -5.39 -25.68
N MET A 112 18.12 -6.38 -26.08
CA MET A 112 17.19 -7.05 -25.17
C MET A 112 17.92 -7.79 -24.04
N LEU A 113 19.00 -8.52 -24.36
CA LEU A 113 19.83 -9.20 -23.37
C LEU A 113 20.52 -8.22 -22.42
N LEU A 114 20.98 -7.08 -22.93
CA LEU A 114 21.66 -6.05 -22.13
C LEU A 114 20.69 -5.36 -21.16
N ALA A 115 19.46 -5.08 -21.61
CA ALA A 115 18.41 -4.56 -20.74
C ALA A 115 17.97 -5.58 -19.69
N TRP A 116 17.82 -6.86 -20.07
CA TRP A 116 17.53 -7.93 -19.12
C TRP A 116 18.65 -8.09 -18.09
N ASN A 117 19.90 -7.96 -18.53
CA ASN A 117 21.06 -7.99 -17.66
C ASN A 117 21.01 -6.81 -16.66
N LEU A 118 20.76 -5.59 -17.13
CA LEU A 118 20.60 -4.39 -16.28
C LEU A 118 19.52 -4.57 -15.20
N VAL A 119 18.37 -5.15 -15.55
CA VAL A 119 17.29 -5.43 -14.59
C VAL A 119 17.70 -6.51 -13.58
N ALA A 120 18.39 -7.57 -14.04
CA ALA A 120 18.93 -8.59 -13.14
C ALA A 120 19.97 -8.01 -12.17
N TRP A 121 20.84 -7.12 -12.63
CA TRP A 121 21.79 -6.44 -11.76
C TRP A 121 21.11 -5.44 -10.83
N GLU A 122 20.03 -4.76 -11.24
CA GLU A 122 19.23 -3.94 -10.34
C GLU A 122 18.72 -4.78 -9.16
N THR A 123 18.23 -6.01 -9.39
CA THR A 123 17.80 -6.88 -8.28
C THR A 123 18.94 -7.37 -7.37
N PHE A 124 20.19 -7.35 -7.84
CA PHE A 124 21.36 -7.71 -7.05
C PHE A 124 21.98 -6.51 -6.29
N PHE A 125 21.91 -5.31 -6.88
CA PHE A 125 22.42 -4.06 -6.27
C PHE A 125 21.37 -3.31 -5.47
N ARG A 126 20.10 -3.64 -5.65
CA ARG A 126 19.07 -3.34 -4.68
C ARG A 126 19.39 -4.19 -3.47
N GLU A 127 20.14 -3.60 -2.55
CA GLU A 127 20.21 -4.10 -1.19
C GLU A 127 18.78 -4.47 -0.79
N PRO A 128 18.56 -5.66 -0.21
CA PRO A 128 17.32 -5.89 0.50
C PRO A 128 17.15 -4.68 1.41
N ASP A 129 15.98 -4.06 1.44
CA ASP A 129 15.62 -3.10 2.48
C ASP A 129 15.55 -3.85 3.85
N GLY A 130 16.64 -4.51 4.24
CA GLY A 130 16.80 -5.45 5.35
C GLY A 130 18.12 -5.24 6.10
N GLY A 131 18.73 -4.06 5.94
CA GLY A 131 19.86 -3.60 6.77
C GLY A 131 19.59 -2.28 7.50
N GLY A 132 18.46 -1.62 7.22
CA GLY A 132 18.00 -0.45 7.95
C GLY A 132 16.84 -0.85 8.85
N GLY A 133 16.89 -0.49 10.13
CA GLY A 133 15.75 -0.70 11.01
C GLY A 133 14.52 -0.02 10.40
N PHE A 134 13.47 -0.79 10.16
CA PHE A 134 12.26 -0.30 9.51
C PHE A 134 11.12 -0.23 10.49
N LEU A 135 10.24 0.75 10.25
CA LEU A 135 9.02 0.93 11.00
C LEU A 135 7.87 0.87 10.00
N GLN A 136 7.11 -0.22 10.06
CA GLN A 136 6.05 -0.51 9.13
C GLN A 136 4.69 -0.54 9.84
N PRO A 137 3.84 0.45 9.53
CA PRO A 137 2.39 0.36 9.73
C PRO A 137 1.80 -0.90 9.07
N LEU A 138 0.93 -1.62 9.78
CA LEU A 138 0.24 -2.81 9.31
C LEU A 138 -1.27 -2.70 9.53
N GLY A 139 -2.02 -2.98 8.46
CA GLY A 139 -3.48 -3.06 8.48
C GLY A 139 -3.95 -4.43 8.84
N LEU A 140 -4.66 -4.54 9.95
CA LEU A 140 -5.30 -5.79 10.34
C LEU A 140 -6.78 -5.78 9.95
N ARG A 141 -7.46 -6.91 10.17
CA ARG A 141 -8.87 -7.07 9.77
C ARG A 141 -9.80 -6.13 10.52
N GLN A 142 -9.54 -5.91 11.79
CA GLN A 142 -10.35 -5.11 12.72
C GLN A 142 -9.53 -4.03 13.45
N GLY A 143 -8.24 -3.90 13.17
CA GLY A 143 -7.37 -2.92 13.83
C GLY A 143 -6.09 -2.61 13.06
N GLN A 144 -5.11 -2.06 13.76
CA GLN A 144 -3.80 -1.70 13.18
C GLN A 144 -2.67 -2.11 14.10
N ALA A 145 -1.60 -2.63 13.51
CA ALA A 145 -0.35 -2.94 14.17
C ALA A 145 0.78 -2.07 13.61
N VAL A 146 1.88 -1.97 14.37
CA VAL A 146 3.13 -1.41 13.86
C VAL A 146 4.20 -2.45 14.08
N LEU A 147 4.80 -2.93 12.99
CA LEU A 147 5.97 -3.80 13.04
C LEU A 147 7.20 -2.93 12.96
N LEU A 148 8.07 -3.04 13.96
CA LEU A 148 9.35 -2.37 14.01
C LEU A 148 10.42 -3.43 14.03
N HIS A 149 11.37 -3.34 13.11
CA HIS A 149 12.57 -4.16 13.14
C HIS A 149 13.76 -3.23 13.26
N ASP A 150 14.67 -3.48 14.22
CA ASP A 150 15.87 -2.69 14.41
C ASP A 150 17.09 -3.35 13.75
N GLN A 151 18.12 -2.56 13.44
CA GLN A 151 19.41 -3.04 12.90
C GLN A 151 20.11 -4.03 13.84
N GLY A 152 19.79 -3.98 15.15
CA GLY A 152 20.27 -4.92 16.15
C GLY A 152 19.57 -6.30 16.14
N GLY A 153 18.60 -6.53 15.24
CA GLY A 153 17.83 -7.77 15.15
C GLY A 153 16.61 -7.84 16.07
N LEU A 154 16.28 -6.75 16.78
CA LEU A 154 15.11 -6.67 17.64
C LEU A 154 13.85 -6.44 16.80
N THR A 155 12.91 -7.39 16.85
CA THR A 155 11.59 -7.25 16.22
C THR A 155 10.52 -6.96 17.26
N LEU A 156 9.81 -5.85 17.06
CA LEU A 156 8.86 -5.28 18.00
C LEU A 156 7.51 -5.08 17.31
N LEU A 157 6.45 -5.67 17.85
CA LEU A 157 5.08 -5.51 17.35
C LEU A 157 4.27 -4.61 18.32
N VAL A 158 3.73 -3.49 17.85
CA VAL A 158 2.92 -2.56 18.67
C VAL A 158 1.46 -2.52 18.21
N GLY A 159 0.59 -3.08 19.05
CA GLY A 159 -0.84 -3.23 18.83
C GLY A 159 -1.17 -4.44 17.96
N THR A 160 -2.38 -4.96 18.15
CA THR A 160 -2.96 -6.07 17.38
C THR A 160 -4.48 -5.96 17.43
N ASP A 161 -5.18 -6.86 16.75
CA ASP A 161 -6.60 -7.10 16.94
C ASP A 161 -6.87 -8.56 17.36
N ALA A 162 -8.12 -8.87 17.74
CA ALA A 162 -8.50 -10.21 18.20
C ALA A 162 -8.87 -11.18 17.06
N HIS A 163 -8.63 -10.79 15.79
CA HIS A 163 -9.13 -11.55 14.64
C HIS A 163 -8.08 -12.57 14.17
N PRO A 164 -8.43 -13.87 14.01
CA PRO A 164 -7.44 -14.92 13.70
C PRO A 164 -6.74 -14.70 12.35
N ALA A 165 -7.44 -14.20 11.33
CA ALA A 165 -6.83 -13.90 10.02
C ALA A 165 -5.81 -12.74 10.04
N SER A 166 -5.70 -12.01 11.15
CA SER A 166 -4.66 -10.98 11.32
C SER A 166 -3.30 -11.60 11.63
N GLU A 167 -3.28 -12.82 12.17
CA GLU A 167 -2.05 -13.61 12.36
C GLU A 167 -1.40 -13.94 11.02
N ASP A 168 -2.20 -14.38 10.05
CA ASP A 168 -1.73 -14.68 8.69
C ASP A 168 -1.11 -13.44 8.02
N ILE A 169 -1.75 -12.27 8.19
CA ILE A 169 -1.25 -10.99 7.63
C ILE A 169 0.11 -10.63 8.23
N ILE A 170 0.26 -10.76 9.56
CA ILE A 170 1.52 -10.46 10.24
C ILE A 170 2.59 -11.48 9.83
N ALA A 171 2.25 -12.77 9.76
CA ALA A 171 3.17 -13.83 9.37
C ALA A 171 3.66 -13.66 7.92
N ASP A 172 2.78 -13.29 6.99
CA ASP A 172 3.16 -13.03 5.60
C ASP A 172 4.08 -11.81 5.49
N GLN A 173 3.83 -10.76 6.27
CA GLN A 173 4.70 -9.59 6.34
C GLN A 173 6.07 -9.95 6.95
N MET A 174 6.09 -10.72 8.04
CA MET A 174 7.34 -11.21 8.61
C MET A 174 8.14 -12.05 7.61
N ARG A 175 7.49 -12.94 6.85
CA ARG A 175 8.14 -13.71 5.78
C ARG A 175 8.68 -12.82 4.66
N TYR A 176 7.93 -11.80 4.27
CA TYR A 176 8.35 -10.84 3.25
C TYR A 176 9.65 -10.13 3.66
N PHE A 177 9.78 -9.76 4.93
CA PHE A 177 10.99 -9.12 5.48
C PHE A 177 12.05 -10.10 6.01
N GLY A 178 11.85 -11.41 5.86
CA GLY A 178 12.80 -12.41 6.36
C GLY A 178 12.95 -12.44 7.88
N ILE A 179 11.89 -12.07 8.62
CA ILE A 179 11.87 -12.04 10.08
C ILE A 179 11.40 -13.39 10.61
N ASP A 180 12.26 -14.08 11.35
CA ASP A 180 11.98 -15.42 11.87
C ASP A 180 11.20 -15.43 13.20
N SER A 181 11.25 -14.35 13.99
CA SER A 181 10.55 -14.28 15.29
C SER A 181 10.27 -12.86 15.76
N ILE A 182 9.17 -12.67 16.50
CA ILE A 182 8.86 -11.43 17.22
C ILE A 182 9.50 -11.50 18.61
N ASP A 183 10.42 -10.58 18.90
CA ASP A 183 11.13 -10.54 20.19
C ASP A 183 10.27 -9.89 21.28
N VAL A 184 9.57 -8.80 20.95
CA VAL A 184 8.73 -8.06 21.90
C VAL A 184 7.40 -7.70 21.27
N ALA A 185 6.31 -7.99 21.99
CA ALA A 185 4.98 -7.58 21.59
C ALA A 185 4.35 -6.65 22.64
N VAL A 186 3.89 -5.49 22.19
CA VAL A 186 3.35 -4.40 23.03
C VAL A 186 1.89 -4.18 22.68
N GLU A 187 0.99 -4.47 23.61
CA GLU A 187 -0.43 -4.20 23.46
C GLU A 187 -0.81 -2.81 23.98
N PHE A 188 -1.75 -2.13 23.31
CA PHE A 188 -2.36 -0.89 23.84
C PHE A 188 -3.52 -1.19 24.81
N PHE A 189 -4.29 -2.25 24.53
CA PHE A 189 -5.42 -2.68 25.35
C PHE A 189 -5.28 -4.16 25.67
N SER A 190 -5.43 -4.55 26.94
CA SER A 190 -5.40 -5.98 27.28
C SER A 190 -6.67 -6.65 26.74
N SER A 191 -6.53 -7.49 25.72
CA SER A 191 -7.50 -8.56 25.49
C SER A 191 -6.78 -9.86 25.83
N ALA A 192 -7.42 -10.72 26.63
CA ALA A 192 -6.84 -12.00 27.09
C ALA A 192 -6.47 -12.97 25.95
N THR A 193 -6.71 -12.57 24.70
CA THR A 193 -6.55 -13.34 23.46
C THR A 193 -5.14 -13.27 22.85
N PHE A 194 -4.30 -12.33 23.28
CA PHE A 194 -3.01 -12.08 22.62
C PHE A 194 -1.88 -13.03 23.04
N SER A 195 -1.84 -13.42 24.31
CA SER A 195 -0.83 -14.38 24.81
C SER A 195 -0.96 -15.77 24.19
N ASP A 196 -2.16 -16.11 23.72
CA ASP A 196 -2.46 -17.42 23.15
C ASP A 196 -2.30 -17.46 21.62
N GLN A 197 -2.35 -16.32 20.93
CA GLN A 197 -2.31 -16.24 19.46
C GLN A 197 -0.91 -15.94 18.91
N PHE A 198 -0.05 -15.23 19.63
CA PHE A 198 1.27 -14.85 19.11
C PHE A 198 2.39 -15.38 20.02
N PRO A 199 3.19 -16.37 19.60
CA PRO A 199 4.35 -16.84 20.35
C PRO A 199 5.47 -15.81 20.27
N SER A 200 5.31 -14.68 20.96
CA SER A 200 6.37 -13.70 21.19
C SER A 200 7.29 -14.21 22.31
N ARG A 201 8.61 -13.98 22.18
CA ARG A 201 9.57 -14.40 23.21
C ARG A 201 9.36 -13.64 24.53
N HIS A 202 8.86 -12.41 24.47
CA HIS A 202 8.48 -11.60 25.62
C HIS A 202 7.24 -10.75 25.32
N LEU A 203 6.25 -10.81 26.21
CA LEU A 203 5.02 -10.01 26.17
C LEU A 203 5.14 -8.90 27.20
N LEU A 204 4.80 -7.65 26.81
CA LEU A 204 4.80 -6.49 27.70
C LEU A 204 3.34 -6.15 28.06
N PRO A 205 2.77 -6.79 29.11
CA PRO A 205 1.35 -6.66 29.42
C PRO A 205 0.97 -5.23 29.81
N ALA A 206 -0.33 -4.91 29.80
CA ALA A 206 -0.88 -3.60 30.17
C ALA A 206 -0.38 -3.06 31.53
N ALA A 207 0.05 -3.95 32.43
CA ALA A 207 0.51 -3.65 33.78
C ALA A 207 2.00 -3.24 33.89
N GLU A 208 2.84 -3.56 32.91
CA GLU A 208 4.27 -3.24 32.95
C GLU A 208 4.57 -1.89 32.27
N MET A 209 5.42 -1.08 32.91
CA MET A 209 5.68 0.31 32.52
C MET A 209 6.91 0.49 31.62
N ALA A 210 7.88 -0.42 31.66
CA ALA A 210 9.06 -0.35 30.81
C ALA A 210 9.74 -1.72 30.63
N LEU A 211 10.24 -1.99 29.43
CA LEU A 211 11.10 -3.13 29.11
C LEU A 211 12.37 -2.61 28.44
N SER A 212 13.53 -3.01 28.93
CA SER A 212 14.81 -2.74 28.28
C SER A 212 15.35 -4.04 27.70
N ARG A 213 15.51 -4.12 26.37
CA ARG A 213 16.02 -5.30 25.67
C ARG A 213 16.82 -4.92 24.43
N GLN A 214 17.95 -5.61 24.25
CA GLN A 214 18.81 -5.57 23.05
C GLN A 214 19.09 -4.14 22.52
N GLY A 215 19.32 -3.19 23.43
CA GLY A 215 19.62 -1.81 23.05
C GLY A 215 18.41 -0.87 22.97
N ALA A 216 17.17 -1.34 22.95
CA ALA A 216 16.01 -0.44 23.01
C ALA A 216 15.37 -0.45 24.41
N VAL A 217 14.95 0.72 24.88
CA VAL A 217 14.08 0.91 26.04
C VAL A 217 12.69 1.25 25.54
N ILE A 218 11.75 0.34 25.79
CA ILE A 218 10.35 0.49 25.45
C ILE A 218 9.64 0.91 26.73
N ALA A 219 9.18 2.15 26.81
CA ALA A 219 8.50 2.70 27.98
C ALA A 219 7.06 3.05 27.61
N ARG A 220 6.10 2.47 28.33
CA ARG A 220 4.70 2.89 28.21
C ARG A 220 4.50 4.15 29.03
N SER A 221 4.01 5.20 28.39
CA SER A 221 3.83 6.51 29.03
C SER A 221 2.36 6.93 28.94
N GLY A 222 1.50 6.21 29.65
CA GLY A 222 0.04 6.38 29.65
C GLY A 222 -0.71 5.21 29.01
N LYS A 223 -2.03 5.33 28.84
CA LYS A 223 -2.86 4.27 28.22
C LYS A 223 -2.71 4.16 26.70
N ASN A 224 -2.46 5.30 26.04
CA ASN A 224 -2.49 5.41 24.58
C ASN A 224 -1.14 5.84 23.99
N ARG A 225 -0.03 5.62 24.70
CA ARG A 225 1.30 6.06 24.26
C ARG A 225 2.41 5.10 24.67
N VAL A 226 3.22 4.72 23.69
CA VAL A 226 4.42 3.91 23.85
C VAL A 226 5.59 4.68 23.28
N ASN A 227 6.63 4.86 24.09
CA ASN A 227 7.89 5.47 23.70
C ASN A 227 8.92 4.36 23.50
N ILE A 228 9.65 4.41 22.41
CA ILE A 228 10.74 3.52 22.08
C ILE A 228 11.99 4.39 21.99
N LEU A 229 12.97 4.12 22.86
CA LEU A 229 14.23 4.85 22.93
C LEU A 229 15.36 3.90 22.56
N TRP A 230 16.20 4.29 21.61
CA TRP A 230 17.39 3.55 21.22
C TRP A 230 18.65 4.16 21.85
N PRO A 231 19.81 3.44 21.88
CA PRO A 231 21.03 3.93 22.53
C PRO A 231 21.69 5.06 21.76
N ASP A 232 21.39 5.20 20.48
CA ASP A 232 21.84 6.30 19.61
C ASP A 232 21.14 7.63 19.92
N GLY A 233 20.16 7.62 20.83
CA GLY A 233 19.36 8.77 21.23
C GLY A 233 18.14 9.02 20.34
N SER A 234 17.90 8.16 19.32
CA SER A 234 16.68 8.24 18.53
C SER A 234 15.47 7.81 19.38
N VAL A 235 14.32 8.43 19.11
CA VAL A 235 13.08 8.18 19.85
C VAL A 235 11.92 8.07 18.87
N ALA A 236 11.17 6.96 18.97
CA ALA A 236 9.92 6.78 18.29
C ALA A 236 8.78 6.75 19.30
N VAL A 237 7.67 7.40 18.96
CA VAL A 237 6.50 7.47 19.82
C VAL A 237 5.30 6.95 19.04
N VAL A 238 4.71 5.86 19.50
CA VAL A 238 3.45 5.34 18.94
C VAL A 238 2.31 5.80 19.83
N VAL A 239 1.36 6.48 19.24
CA VAL A 239 0.22 7.12 19.90
C VAL A 239 -1.08 6.59 19.30
N ASP A 240 -2.04 6.29 20.16
CA ASP A 240 -3.37 5.88 19.76
C ASP A 240 -4.39 7.02 19.98
N GLY A 241 -4.83 7.61 18.87
CA GLY A 241 -5.78 8.72 18.83
C GLY A 241 -5.15 10.12 18.94
N ILE A 242 -5.85 11.09 18.34
CA ILE A 242 -5.42 12.49 18.22
C ILE A 242 -5.39 13.21 19.59
N ASP A 243 -6.25 12.80 20.51
CA ASP A 243 -6.25 13.33 21.87
C ASP A 243 -4.94 13.03 22.60
N ALA A 244 -4.42 11.81 22.46
CA ALA A 244 -3.14 11.43 23.03
C ALA A 244 -1.97 12.10 22.32
N LEU A 245 -2.08 12.34 21.00
CA LEU A 245 -1.06 13.05 20.23
C LEU A 245 -0.92 14.50 20.71
N THR A 246 -2.04 15.20 20.82
CA THR A 246 -2.07 16.63 21.17
C THR A 246 -1.79 16.91 22.64
N ALA A 247 -2.00 15.93 23.53
CA ALA A 247 -1.64 16.01 24.95
C ALA A 247 -0.14 15.81 25.21
N PHE A 248 0.62 15.32 24.23
CA PHE A 248 2.04 15.05 24.34
C PHE A 248 2.86 16.29 23.92
N TYR A 249 3.77 16.73 24.78
CA TYR A 249 4.81 17.70 24.38
C TYR A 249 5.87 16.95 23.57
N GLY A 250 5.77 17.03 22.24
CA GLY A 250 6.77 16.49 21.34
C GLY A 250 8.10 17.23 21.45
N ASN A 251 9.15 16.60 20.95
CA ASN A 251 10.51 17.13 20.94
C ASN A 251 11.04 17.09 19.50
N PRO A 252 11.87 18.06 19.08
CA PRO A 252 12.40 18.07 17.73
C PRO A 252 13.17 16.79 17.42
N GLY A 253 12.91 16.22 16.25
CA GLY A 253 13.57 14.99 15.78
C GLY A 253 12.91 13.68 16.20
N TYR A 254 11.83 13.70 16.99
CA TYR A 254 11.09 12.48 17.32
C TYR A 254 10.34 11.96 16.09
N ARG A 255 10.32 10.63 15.93
CA ARG A 255 9.46 9.94 14.94
C ARG A 255 8.15 9.56 15.62
N VAL A 256 7.04 10.17 15.22
CA VAL A 256 5.74 9.99 15.86
C VAL A 256 4.80 9.25 14.93
N ILE A 257 4.19 8.16 15.38
CA ILE A 257 3.13 7.45 14.68
C ILE A 257 1.84 7.64 15.44
N CYS A 258 0.83 8.20 14.79
CA CYS A 258 -0.50 8.37 15.36
C CYS A 258 -1.50 7.49 14.61
N LYS A 259 -2.13 6.56 15.33
CA LYS A 259 -3.27 5.80 14.82
C LYS A 259 -4.53 6.65 14.97
N THR A 260 -5.36 6.71 13.93
CA THR A 260 -6.61 7.46 13.98
C THR A 260 -7.71 6.86 13.10
N GLY A 261 -8.90 6.68 13.70
CA GLY A 261 -10.11 6.26 13.00
C GLY A 261 -10.99 7.41 12.48
N ARG A 262 -10.69 8.66 12.88
CA ARG A 262 -11.42 9.87 12.46
C ARG A 262 -10.46 11.05 12.33
N PHE A 263 -10.70 11.95 11.38
CA PHE A 263 -9.84 13.13 11.21
C PHE A 263 -10.65 14.35 10.78
N SER A 264 -11.40 14.90 11.74
CA SER A 264 -12.25 16.05 11.48
C SER A 264 -11.45 17.34 11.26
N ILE A 265 -12.11 18.40 10.75
CA ILE A 265 -11.51 19.74 10.63
C ILE A 265 -11.01 20.28 11.99
N SER A 266 -11.70 19.91 13.08
CA SER A 266 -11.26 20.31 14.43
C SER A 266 -9.96 19.59 14.83
N ASP A 267 -9.84 18.32 14.45
CA ASP A 267 -8.65 17.52 14.69
C ASP A 267 -7.47 18.03 13.84
N TYR A 268 -7.70 18.37 12.57
CA TYR A 268 -6.71 19.01 11.70
C TYR A 268 -6.06 20.21 12.38
N LYS A 269 -6.86 21.13 12.92
CA LYS A 269 -6.33 22.34 13.58
C LYS A 269 -5.51 22.02 14.82
N ARG A 270 -5.93 21.02 15.60
CA ARG A 270 -5.21 20.59 16.79
C ARG A 270 -3.88 19.93 16.43
N VAL A 271 -3.87 19.06 15.42
CA VAL A 271 -2.66 18.41 14.91
C VAL A 271 -1.73 19.42 14.27
N GLU A 272 -2.23 20.38 13.50
CA GLU A 272 -1.41 21.45 12.91
C GLU A 272 -0.75 22.31 14.00
N ASN A 273 -1.50 22.70 15.04
CA ASN A 273 -0.95 23.46 16.16
C ASN A 273 0.10 22.66 16.93
N TRP A 274 -0.18 21.38 17.20
CA TRP A 274 0.77 20.48 17.83
C TRP A 274 2.03 20.30 16.98
N PHE A 275 1.89 20.04 15.69
CA PHE A 275 3.00 19.82 14.76
C PHE A 275 3.94 21.02 14.68
N ARG A 276 3.39 22.24 14.67
CA ARG A 276 4.17 23.49 14.72
C ARG A 276 4.90 23.71 16.04
N THR A 277 4.38 23.18 17.15
CA THR A 277 4.96 23.38 18.48
C THR A 277 5.99 22.30 18.80
N ALA A 278 5.72 21.05 18.40
CA ALA A 278 6.53 19.88 18.67
C ALA A 278 7.69 19.69 17.68
N GLU A 279 7.54 20.22 16.45
CA GLU A 279 8.50 20.07 15.34
C GLU A 279 9.05 18.64 15.18
N PRO A 280 8.19 17.61 15.08
CA PRO A 280 8.65 16.24 15.01
C PRO A 280 9.53 16.02 13.77
N GLY A 281 10.53 15.15 13.90
CA GLY A 281 11.38 14.77 12.78
C GLY A 281 10.59 14.06 11.68
N GLU A 282 9.61 13.24 12.07
CA GLU A 282 8.67 12.60 11.17
C GLU A 282 7.34 12.33 11.89
N LEU A 283 6.21 12.60 11.24
CA LEU A 283 4.86 12.25 11.72
C LEU A 283 4.19 11.31 10.72
N ILE A 284 3.80 10.11 11.16
CA ILE A 284 3.04 9.16 10.34
C ILE A 284 1.61 9.10 10.89
N LEU A 285 0.64 9.53 10.08
CA LEU A 285 -0.78 9.43 10.39
C LEU A 285 -1.32 8.13 9.78
N MET A 286 -1.54 7.13 10.63
CA MET A 286 -2.14 5.85 10.23
C MET A 286 -3.65 5.94 10.30
N CYS A 287 -4.30 5.91 9.13
CA CYS A 287 -5.75 5.97 9.03
C CYS A 287 -6.35 4.57 9.10
N GLU A 288 -7.32 4.35 9.99
CA GLU A 288 -8.04 3.07 10.03
C GLU A 288 -8.80 2.81 8.71
N ARG A 289 -8.99 1.53 8.39
CA ARG A 289 -9.65 1.09 7.16
C ARG A 289 -11.07 1.64 6.94
N ARG A 290 -11.77 2.05 8.02
CA ARG A 290 -13.14 2.57 7.98
C ARG A 290 -13.23 4.10 8.05
N ILE A 291 -12.12 4.82 7.86
CA ILE A 291 -12.13 6.28 7.83
C ILE A 291 -13.03 6.80 6.69
N SER A 292 -13.68 7.95 6.90
CA SER A 292 -14.51 8.57 5.85
C SER A 292 -13.64 9.15 4.73
N ASP A 293 -14.16 9.21 3.51
CA ASP A 293 -13.44 9.81 2.36
C ASP A 293 -13.10 11.28 2.59
N GLU A 294 -13.95 12.02 3.30
CA GLU A 294 -13.71 13.42 3.67
C GLU A 294 -12.52 13.56 4.62
N ASP A 295 -12.49 12.73 5.67
CA ASP A 295 -11.39 12.70 6.63
C ASP A 295 -10.09 12.25 5.96
N ARG A 296 -10.16 11.26 5.06
CA ARG A 296 -9.00 10.78 4.29
C ARG A 296 -8.37 11.91 3.47
N ARG A 297 -9.19 12.69 2.77
CA ARG A 297 -8.73 13.87 2.02
C ARG A 297 -8.10 14.94 2.92
N LEU A 298 -8.61 15.11 4.14
CA LEU A 298 -8.03 16.05 5.10
C LEU A 298 -6.65 15.61 5.59
N VAL A 299 -6.46 14.30 5.81
CA VAL A 299 -5.14 13.73 6.16
C VAL A 299 -4.16 13.90 4.99
N ASP A 300 -4.57 13.57 3.77
CA ASP A 300 -3.74 13.74 2.58
C ASP A 300 -3.37 15.21 2.35
N TYR A 301 -4.33 16.12 2.55
CA TYR A 301 -4.09 17.56 2.48
C TYR A 301 -3.06 18.00 3.52
N PHE A 302 -3.18 17.51 4.76
CA PHE A 302 -2.20 17.80 5.82
C PHE A 302 -0.79 17.33 5.45
N SER A 303 -0.65 16.10 4.95
CA SER A 303 0.64 15.54 4.55
C SER A 303 1.23 16.23 3.32
N SER A 304 0.40 16.65 2.36
CA SER A 304 0.88 17.41 1.19
C SER A 304 1.48 18.77 1.56
N ARG A 305 0.98 19.37 2.65
CA ARG A 305 1.42 20.69 3.14
C ARG A 305 2.66 20.61 4.04
N ASN A 306 2.91 19.46 4.67
CA ASN A 306 3.97 19.27 5.65
C ASN A 306 4.88 18.12 5.21
N PRO A 307 6.09 18.40 4.68
CA PRO A 307 6.95 17.37 4.09
C PRO A 307 7.43 16.31 5.11
N SER A 308 7.48 16.66 6.39
CA SER A 308 7.82 15.72 7.47
C SER A 308 6.61 14.93 7.99
N ALA A 309 5.42 15.11 7.41
CA ALA A 309 4.22 14.35 7.76
C ALA A 309 3.77 13.46 6.60
N ARG A 310 3.51 12.19 6.88
CA ARG A 310 3.10 11.17 5.90
C ARG A 310 1.75 10.58 6.28
N ALA A 311 0.86 10.53 5.30
CA ALA A 311 -0.41 9.84 5.39
C ALA A 311 -0.16 8.37 5.04
N TRP A 312 -0.62 7.47 5.89
CA TRP A 312 -0.60 6.05 5.60
C TRP A 312 -2.03 5.52 5.64
N HIS A 313 -2.43 4.90 4.54
CA HIS A 313 -3.75 4.33 4.35
C HIS A 313 -3.62 2.83 4.17
N ASP A 314 -4.46 2.08 4.88
CA ASP A 314 -4.65 0.66 4.60
C ASP A 314 -5.27 0.47 3.21
N GLY A 315 -4.66 -0.40 2.41
CA GLY A 315 -5.13 -0.84 1.09
C GLY A 315 -6.45 -1.61 1.11
#